data_AF-A0A496SUF3-F1
#
_entry.id   AF-A0A496SUF3-F1
#
_cell.length_a   1.000
_cell.length_b   1.000
_cell.length_c   1.000
_cell.angle_alpha   90.00
_cell.angle_beta   90.00
_cell.angle_gamma   90.00
#
_symmetry.space_group_name_H-M   'P 1'
#
loop_
_entity.id
_entity.type
_entity.pdbx_description
1 polymer ?
#
loop_
_entity_poly.entity_id
_entity_poly.type
_entity_poly.pdbx_seq_one_letter_code
_entity_poly.pdbx_strand_id
1 'polypeptide(L)'
;MLQRAQKGLWNGGLPPFGYKTVNKKLVPDKEESEVVKLIFKTYVETGSIAEVYNTLKEKNILNRHGKVFTKSSIKNILSNPVYIGKLKYAGKIYNGLHSL
;
A
#
# COMPACT_ATOMS: atom_id res chain seq x y z
N MET A 1 21.62 -0.52 5.90
CA MET A 1 20.22 -0.68 5.44
C MET A 1 19.76 -2.14 5.40
N LEU A 2 20.58 -3.09 4.89
CA LEU A 2 20.23 -4.53 4.89
C LEU A 2 19.83 -5.08 6.29
N GLN A 3 20.55 -4.69 7.35
CA GLN A 3 20.23 -5.07 8.75
C GLN A 3 18.84 -4.62 9.23
N ARG A 4 18.28 -3.54 8.67
CA ARG A 4 16.95 -3.03 9.07
C ARG A 4 15.83 -3.82 8.38
N ALA A 5 16.02 -4.15 7.09
CA ALA A 5 15.12 -5.03 6.35
C ALA A 5 14.98 -6.41 7.01
N GLN A 6 16.10 -6.99 7.48
CA GLN A 6 16.11 -8.26 8.22
C GLN A 6 15.36 -8.19 9.56
N LYS A 7 15.34 -7.00 10.18
CA LYS A 7 14.59 -6.72 11.42
C LYS A 7 13.13 -6.30 11.15
N GLY A 8 12.66 -6.37 9.90
CA GLY A 8 11.30 -5.98 9.51
C GLY A 8 11.00 -4.48 9.66
N LEU A 9 12.04 -3.63 9.74
CA LEU A 9 11.91 -2.18 9.87
C LEU A 9 11.86 -1.51 8.49
N TRP A 10 11.11 -0.41 8.41
CA TRP A 10 11.05 0.42 7.21
C TRP A 10 12.40 1.10 6.95
N ASN A 11 12.90 0.96 5.73
CA ASN A 11 14.24 1.41 5.37
C ASN A 11 14.36 2.92 5.05
N GLY A 12 13.24 3.66 5.08
CA GLY A 12 13.18 5.10 4.83
C GLY A 12 12.43 5.46 3.55
N GLY A 13 12.27 6.76 3.29
CA GLY A 13 11.44 7.28 2.20
C GLY A 13 9.96 7.34 2.53
N LEU A 14 9.16 7.80 1.56
CA LEU A 14 7.71 7.89 1.67
C LEU A 14 7.12 6.48 1.91
N PRO A 15 6.37 6.23 3.00
CA PRO A 15 5.77 4.92 3.24
C PRO A 15 4.77 4.56 2.14
N PRO A 16 4.47 3.27 1.91
CA PRO A 16 3.40 2.89 0.98
C PRO A 16 2.05 3.51 1.39
N PHE A 17 1.18 3.72 0.41
CA PHE A 17 -0.19 4.20 0.66
C PHE A 17 -0.92 3.26 1.62
N GLY A 18 -1.65 3.77 2.60
CA GLY A 18 -2.26 2.96 3.66
C GLY A 18 -1.40 2.83 4.93
N TYR A 19 -0.16 3.32 4.92
CA TYR A 19 0.74 3.28 6.07
C TYR A 19 1.39 4.64 6.35
N LYS A 20 1.67 4.85 7.63
CA LYS A 20 2.59 5.87 8.16
C LYS A 20 3.76 5.22 8.87
N THR A 21 4.85 5.98 9.04
CA THR A 21 6.03 5.49 9.78
C THR A 21 6.01 6.00 11.21
N VAL A 22 6.00 5.09 12.18
CA VAL A 22 6.18 5.42 13.61
C VAL A 22 7.37 4.62 14.12
N ASN A 23 8.40 5.30 14.64
CA ASN A 23 9.63 4.65 15.11
C ASN A 23 10.24 3.65 14.11
N LYS A 24 10.23 4.01 12.82
CA LYS A 24 10.72 3.17 11.69
C LYS A 24 9.92 1.88 11.46
N LYS A 25 8.73 1.74 12.05
CA LYS A 25 7.75 0.69 11.75
C LYS A 25 6.65 1.25 10.86
N LEU A 26 6.14 0.43 9.94
CA LEU A 26 4.92 0.76 9.22
C LEU A 26 3.73 0.50 10.16
N VAL A 27 2.90 1.52 10.34
CA VAL A 27 1.66 1.45 11.10
C VAL A 27 0.54 1.88 10.16
N PRO A 28 -0.61 1.18 10.11
CA PRO A 28 -1.73 1.58 9.28
C PRO A 28 -2.10 3.04 9.52
N ASP A 29 -2.29 3.78 8.43
CA ASP A 29 -2.95 5.06 8.47
C ASP A 29 -4.47 4.84 8.43
N LYS A 30 -5.23 5.46 9.35
CA LYS A 30 -6.64 5.14 9.55
C LYS A 30 -7.48 5.38 8.29
N GLU A 31 -7.20 6.44 7.55
CA GLU A 31 -8.00 6.79 6.37
C GLU A 31 -7.48 6.08 5.13
N GLU A 32 -6.17 6.13 4.91
CA GLU A 32 -5.60 5.51 3.71
C GLU A 32 -5.73 3.98 3.74
N SER A 33 -5.67 3.34 4.91
CA SER A 33 -5.78 1.87 5.00
C SER A 33 -7.16 1.37 4.61
N GLU A 34 -8.23 2.11 4.92
CA GLU A 34 -9.58 1.78 4.48
C GLU A 34 -9.72 1.91 2.97
N VAL A 35 -9.08 2.90 2.35
CA VAL A 35 -9.00 3.01 0.88
C VAL A 35 -8.24 1.84 0.27
N VAL A 36 -7.16 1.38 0.89
CA VAL A 36 -6.45 0.18 0.43
C VAL A 36 -7.34 -1.07 0.53
N LYS A 37 -8.06 -1.26 1.65
CA LYS A 37 -9.02 -2.37 1.79
C LYS A 37 -10.10 -2.31 0.72
N LEU A 38 -10.63 -1.13 0.40
CA LEU A 38 -11.57 -0.93 -0.70
C LEU A 38 -10.96 -1.34 -2.04
N ILE A 39 -9.72 -0.90 -2.34
CA ILE A 39 -9.00 -1.27 -3.58
C ILE A 39 -8.91 -2.79 -3.74
N PHE A 40 -8.47 -3.50 -2.69
CA PHE A 40 -8.36 -4.95 -2.73
C PHE A 40 -9.73 -5.62 -2.85
N LYS A 41 -10.72 -5.17 -2.07
CA LYS A 41 -12.09 -5.70 -2.11
C LYS A 41 -12.68 -5.60 -3.52
N THR A 42 -12.69 -4.40 -4.10
CA THR A 42 -13.23 -4.17 -5.46
C THR A 42 -12.48 -4.99 -6.50
N TYR A 43 -11.15 -5.12 -6.38
CA TYR A 43 -10.38 -5.95 -7.31
C TYR A 43 -10.72 -7.44 -7.18
N VAL A 44 -10.88 -7.96 -5.96
CA VAL A 44 -11.27 -9.36 -5.72
C VAL A 44 -12.66 -9.65 -6.27
N GLU A 45 -13.60 -8.70 -6.13
CA GLU A 45 -14.97 -8.84 -6.62
C GLU A 45 -15.07 -8.76 -8.15
N THR A 46 -14.25 -7.92 -8.80
CA THR A 46 -14.41 -7.61 -10.23
C THR A 46 -13.31 -8.16 -11.14
N GLY A 47 -12.15 -8.51 -10.58
CA GLY A 47 -10.93 -8.83 -11.34
C GLY A 47 -10.35 -7.67 -12.15
N SER A 48 -10.86 -6.44 -12.01
CA SER A 48 -10.60 -5.35 -12.95
C SER A 48 -9.98 -4.11 -12.28
N ILE A 49 -8.79 -3.73 -12.73
CA ILE A 49 -8.15 -2.46 -12.35
C ILE A 49 -8.96 -1.26 -12.84
N ALA A 50 -9.67 -1.40 -13.96
CA ALA A 50 -10.52 -0.33 -14.47
C ALA A 50 -11.72 -0.07 -13.55
N GLU A 51 -12.33 -1.12 -13.00
CA GLU A 51 -13.44 -1.00 -12.04
C GLU A 51 -12.98 -0.38 -10.72
N VAL A 52 -11.80 -0.77 -10.23
CA VAL A 52 -11.19 -0.11 -9.06
C VAL A 52 -10.99 1.39 -9.33
N TYR A 53 -10.46 1.76 -10.50
CA TYR A 53 -10.27 3.16 -10.88
C TYR A 53 -11.59 3.93 -10.92
N ASN A 54 -12.62 3.38 -11.57
CA ASN A 54 -13.93 4.00 -11.66
C ASN A 54 -14.56 4.17 -10.27
N THR A 55 -14.52 3.13 -9.44
CA THR A 55 -15.03 3.17 -8.06
C THR A 55 -14.38 4.27 -7.23
N LEU A 56 -13.05 4.40 -7.29
CA LEU A 56 -12.34 5.46 -6.56
C LEU A 56 -12.70 6.85 -7.09
N LYS A 57 -12.83 6.99 -8.42
CA LYS A 57 -13.18 8.25 -9.09
C LYS A 57 -14.60 8.70 -8.75
N GLU A 58 -15.58 7.80 -8.83
CA GLU A 58 -16.98 8.08 -8.49
C GLU A 58 -17.15 8.48 -7.02
N LYS A 59 -16.37 7.88 -6.12
CA LYS A 59 -16.34 8.23 -4.70
C LYS A 59 -15.50 9.47 -4.38
N ASN A 60 -14.92 10.14 -5.39
CA ASN A 60 -14.00 11.27 -5.24
C ASN A 60 -12.82 11.00 -4.28
N ILE A 61 -12.35 9.74 -4.24
CA ILE A 61 -11.23 9.34 -3.38
C ILE A 61 -9.93 9.74 -4.05
N LEU A 62 -9.15 10.56 -3.36
CA LEU A 62 -7.86 11.06 -3.81
C LEU A 62 -6.72 10.35 -3.05
N ASN A 63 -5.56 10.28 -3.68
CA ASN A 63 -4.35 9.82 -3.01
C ASN A 63 -3.86 10.88 -2.02
N ARG A 64 -2.83 10.54 -1.26
CA ARG A 64 -2.23 11.43 -0.24
C ARG A 64 -1.69 12.77 -0.74
N HIS A 65 -1.55 12.94 -2.05
CA HIS A 65 -1.13 14.18 -2.69
C HIS A 65 -2.32 14.98 -3.25
N GLY A 66 -3.56 14.60 -2.90
CA GLY A 66 -4.77 15.24 -3.42
C GLY A 66 -5.01 14.98 -4.91
N LYS A 67 -4.48 13.89 -5.47
CA LYS A 67 -4.62 13.55 -6.90
C LYS A 67 -5.43 12.28 -7.09
N VAL A 68 -6.14 12.19 -8.22
CA VAL A 68 -6.84 10.96 -8.62
C VAL A 68 -5.83 9.83 -8.78
N PHE A 69 -6.23 8.61 -8.37
CA PHE A 69 -5.43 7.42 -8.58
C PHE A 69 -5.27 7.12 -10.07
N THR A 70 -4.07 6.73 -10.49
CA THR A 70 -3.87 6.20 -11.83
C THR A 70 -4.05 4.69 -11.82
N LYS A 71 -4.41 4.09 -12.96
CA LYS A 71 -4.44 2.62 -13.09
C LYS A 71 -3.08 1.98 -12.76
N SER A 72 -1.98 2.69 -13.05
CA SER A 72 -0.62 2.24 -12.68
C SER A 72 -0.37 2.28 -11.17
N SER A 73 -0.84 3.30 -10.45
CA SER A 73 -0.69 3.35 -8.99
C SER A 73 -1.54 2.30 -8.31
N ILE A 74 -2.75 2.03 -8.82
CA ILE A 74 -3.61 0.93 -8.35
C ILE A 74 -2.92 -0.43 -8.58
N LYS A 75 -2.37 -0.68 -9.78
CA LYS A 75 -1.60 -1.90 -10.06
C LYS A 75 -0.44 -2.07 -9.08
N ASN A 76 0.27 -1.00 -8.79
CA ASN A 76 1.38 -1.02 -7.83
C ASN A 76 0.90 -1.37 -6.42
N ILE A 77 -0.26 -0.85 -5.98
CA ILE A 77 -0.84 -1.21 -4.67
C ILE A 77 -1.17 -2.70 -4.63
N LEU A 78 -1.90 -3.21 -5.62
CA LEU A 78 -2.34 -4.61 -5.68
C LEU A 78 -1.18 -5.63 -5.74
N SER A 79 -0.04 -5.24 -6.30
CA SER A 79 1.14 -6.11 -6.46
C SER A 79 2.22 -5.90 -5.39
N ASN A 80 2.06 -4.93 -4.50
CA ASN A 80 3.08 -4.63 -3.50
C ASN A 80 2.98 -5.60 -2.30
N PRO A 81 4.03 -6.38 -2.02
CA PRO A 81 4.02 -7.35 -0.92
C PRO A 81 3.90 -6.71 0.49
N VAL A 82 4.03 -5.39 0.59
CA VAL A 82 3.81 -4.68 1.87
C VAL A 82 2.43 -4.93 2.47
N TYR A 83 1.40 -5.05 1.64
CA TYR A 83 0.02 -5.24 2.11
C TYR A 83 -0.26 -6.64 2.64
N ILE A 84 0.71 -7.56 2.52
CA ILE A 84 0.68 -8.90 3.12
C ILE A 84 1.78 -9.07 4.18
N GLY A 85 2.21 -7.96 4.78
CA GLY A 85 3.18 -7.95 5.88
C GLY A 85 4.63 -8.25 5.46
N LYS A 86 5.00 -8.01 4.20
CA LYS A 86 6.35 -8.27 3.68
C LYS A 86 7.05 -7.00 3.18
N LEU A 87 8.36 -6.93 3.29
CA LEU A 87 9.16 -5.80 2.82
C LEU A 87 10.06 -6.21 1.66
N LYS A 88 9.98 -5.49 0.53
CA LYS A 88 10.90 -5.67 -0.59
C LYS A 88 12.08 -4.71 -0.43
N TYR A 89 13.30 -5.24 -0.37
CA TYR A 89 14.53 -4.45 -0.28
C TYR A 89 15.67 -5.11 -1.07
N ALA A 90 16.33 -4.35 -1.94
CA ALA A 90 17.44 -4.81 -2.77
C ALA A 90 17.15 -6.14 -3.50
N GLY A 91 15.96 -6.24 -4.12
CA GLY A 91 15.53 -7.45 -4.86
C GLY A 91 15.07 -8.62 -4.00
N LYS A 92 15.22 -8.56 -2.68
CA LYS A 92 14.83 -9.62 -1.74
C LYS A 92 13.55 -9.24 -0.98
N ILE A 93 12.80 -10.26 -0.56
CA ILE A 93 11.58 -10.10 0.26
C ILE A 93 11.90 -10.57 1.68
N TYR A 94 11.49 -9.78 2.66
CA TYR A 94 11.66 -10.04 4.10
C TYR A 94 10.30 -9.97 4.80
N ASN A 95 10.16 -10.62 5.95
CA ASN A 95 8.98 -10.42 6.79
C ASN A 95 9.03 -9.02 7.43
N GLY A 96 7.94 -8.29 7.32
CA GLY A 96 7.71 -7.01 8.00
C GLY A 96 7.09 -7.23 9.39
N LEU A 97 7.07 -6.16 10.18
CA LEU A 97 6.44 -6.15 11.52
C LEU A 97 5.04 -5.52 11.51
N HIS A 98 4.39 -5.49 10.34
CA HIS A 98 3.15 -4.75 10.11
C HIS A 98 2.10 -5.65 9.47
N SER A 99 0.84 -5.33 9.74
CA SER A 99 -0.34 -5.90 9.10
C SER A 99 -1.26 -4.75 8.70
N LEU A 100 -2.00 -4.91 7.59
CA LEU A 100 -3.07 -3.99 7.18
C LEU A 100 -4.41 -4.44 7.77
#